data_AF-A0A914FV19-F1
#
_entry.id   AF-A0A914FV19-F1
#
_cell.length_a   1.000
_cell.length_b   1.000
_cell.length_c   1.000
_cell.angle_alpha   90.00
_cell.angle_beta   90.00
_cell.angle_gamma   90.00
#
_symmetry.space_group_name_H-M   'P 1'
#
loop_
_entity.id
_entity.type
_entity.pdbx_description
1 polymer ?
#
loop_
_entity_poly.entity_id
_entity_poly.type
_entity_poly.pdbx_seq_one_letter_code
_entity_poly.pdbx_strand_id
1 'polypeptide(L)'
;MICVICCGLLLLFIILIATSAETWFSSGGVDRTTDYDDGEELLEHEIVYVKHTSADERYHRAIVNDVNRKQGSWKAVYNKYASKSQSSGLLSDPESQKVFYIRNIVTNENSTFSELMGDTILQQKKLAKMDIDLPKRFDAREKWPFCESVHRVMNQGGCGSCYAVAAAAVISDRICISSNGIEQPFISAQDLISCCPNCGGCHGTVWALLSFNYWRDHGIVSGGAYGSFEGCKPYAQKPNCGSPCSIDIYSKKDHDHMKCRRQCQNHFNKEYDDDLHRAKSVYWVKVNKVTVGNMDMLKAALNVTIGNFD
;
A
#
# COMPACT_ATOMS: atom_id res chain seq x y z
N MET A 1 -0.02 -6.32 -55.34
CA MET A 1 0.43 -7.21 -54.23
C MET A 1 1.83 -6.85 -53.73
N ILE A 2 2.83 -6.72 -54.62
CA ILE A 2 4.22 -6.37 -54.24
C ILE A 2 4.33 -5.03 -53.49
N CYS A 3 3.60 -3.99 -53.93
CA CYS A 3 3.65 -2.66 -53.31
C CYS A 3 3.12 -2.63 -51.85
N VAL A 4 2.10 -3.44 -51.53
CA VAL A 4 1.54 -3.52 -50.16
C VAL A 4 2.50 -4.24 -49.21
N ILE A 5 3.19 -5.27 -49.70
CA ILE A 5 4.21 -6.00 -48.93
C ILE A 5 5.43 -5.09 -48.68
N CYS A 6 5.86 -4.32 -49.69
CA CYS A 6 6.94 -3.35 -49.52
C CYS A 6 6.58 -2.26 -48.51
N CYS A 7 5.36 -1.71 -48.54
CA CYS A 7 4.91 -0.74 -47.54
C CYS A 7 4.83 -1.35 -46.15
N GLY A 8 4.33 -2.58 -46.01
CA GLY A 8 4.25 -3.28 -44.72
C GLY A 8 5.62 -3.56 -44.12
N LEU A 9 6.60 -3.96 -44.93
CA LEU A 9 7.99 -4.17 -44.49
C LEU A 9 8.68 -2.86 -44.12
N LEU A 10 8.42 -1.78 -44.86
CA LEU A 10 8.92 -0.44 -44.53
C LEU A 10 8.37 0.04 -43.19
N LEU A 11 7.08 -0.18 -42.93
CA LEU A 11 6.41 0.21 -41.69
C LEU A 11 6.91 -0.61 -40.50
N LEU A 12 7.09 -1.93 -40.68
CA LEU A 12 7.70 -2.80 -39.67
C LEU A 12 9.14 -2.36 -39.34
N PHE A 13 9.93 -1.99 -40.35
CA PHE A 13 11.30 -1.52 -40.18
C PHE A 13 11.35 -0.20 -39.41
N ILE A 14 10.45 0.74 -39.71
CA ILE A 14 10.31 2.01 -38.98
C ILE A 14 9.91 1.75 -37.53
N ILE A 15 8.95 0.85 -37.27
CA ILE A 15 8.55 0.48 -35.90
C ILE A 15 9.74 -0.12 -35.14
N LEU A 16 10.48 -1.05 -35.76
CA LEU A 16 11.65 -1.68 -35.13
C LEU A 16 12.74 -0.64 -34.80
N ILE A 17 12.99 0.32 -35.70
CA ILE A 17 13.92 1.43 -35.45
C ILE A 17 13.41 2.32 -34.32
N ALA A 18 12.13 2.68 -34.31
CA ALA A 18 11.55 3.51 -33.26
C ALA A 18 11.60 2.82 -31.89
N THR A 19 11.24 1.53 -31.81
CA THR A 19 11.30 0.77 -30.55
C THR A 19 12.72 0.54 -30.08
N SER A 20 13.67 0.33 -30.99
CA SER A 20 15.08 0.17 -30.61
C SER A 20 15.71 1.51 -30.23
N ALA A 21 15.33 2.62 -30.86
CA ALA A 21 15.71 3.96 -30.45
C ALA A 21 15.11 4.31 -29.07
N GLU A 22 13.82 4.06 -28.82
CA GLU A 22 13.21 4.26 -27.50
C GLU A 22 13.88 3.38 -26.44
N THR A 23 14.16 2.11 -26.75
CA THR A 23 14.88 1.21 -25.84
C THR A 23 16.30 1.71 -25.58
N TRP A 24 16.98 2.27 -26.59
CA TRP A 24 18.33 2.83 -26.48
C TRP A 24 18.36 4.18 -25.75
N PHE A 25 17.37 5.04 -25.93
CA PHE A 25 17.20 6.28 -25.15
C PHE A 25 16.74 5.98 -23.71
N SER A 26 16.04 4.87 -23.49
CA SER A 26 15.69 4.39 -22.16
C SER A 26 16.82 3.64 -21.44
N SER A 27 17.85 3.17 -22.16
CA SER A 27 19.00 2.43 -21.61
C SER A 27 20.33 3.19 -21.68
N GLY A 28 20.42 4.25 -22.50
CA GLY A 28 21.40 5.31 -22.36
C GLY A 28 21.17 5.98 -21.03
N GLY A 29 22.17 5.92 -20.15
CA GLY A 29 22.08 6.40 -18.78
C GLY A 29 21.36 7.73 -18.70
N VAL A 30 20.32 7.77 -17.87
CA VAL A 30 19.68 9.01 -17.44
C VAL A 30 20.79 9.88 -16.88
N ASP A 31 21.27 10.82 -17.69
CA ASP A 31 22.01 11.96 -17.21
C ASP A 31 21.03 12.76 -16.37
N ARG A 32 21.13 12.62 -15.05
CA ARG A 32 20.24 13.24 -14.06
C ARG A 32 20.53 14.72 -13.91
N THR A 33 20.55 15.45 -15.02
CA THR A 33 20.69 16.90 -15.01
C THR A 33 19.79 17.50 -16.07
N THR A 34 18.48 17.51 -15.84
CA THR A 34 17.60 18.56 -16.41
C THR A 34 16.28 18.64 -15.63
N ASP A 35 16.05 19.84 -15.07
CA ASP A 35 14.81 20.47 -14.62
C ASP A 35 13.96 19.80 -13.53
N TYR A 36 14.51 19.80 -12.32
CA TYR A 36 13.78 20.27 -11.14
C TYR A 36 14.60 21.44 -10.57
N ASP A 37 14.46 22.62 -11.18
CA ASP A 37 15.01 23.85 -10.63
C ASP A 37 14.00 24.45 -9.64
N ASP A 38 14.13 24.04 -8.39
CA ASP A 38 13.89 24.90 -7.23
C ASP A 38 15.08 24.65 -6.31
N GLY A 39 16.03 25.58 -6.35
CA GLY A 39 17.33 25.48 -5.69
C GLY A 39 17.24 25.18 -4.19
N GLU A 40 17.66 23.98 -3.84
CA GLU A 40 18.40 23.71 -2.62
C GLU A 40 19.31 22.51 -2.91
N GLU A 41 20.62 22.71 -2.79
CA GLU A 41 21.66 21.68 -2.92
C GLU A 41 21.54 20.70 -1.74
N LEU A 42 20.50 19.86 -1.77
CA LEU A 42 20.30 18.78 -0.81
C LEU A 42 21.31 17.70 -1.16
N LEU A 43 22.39 17.66 -0.39
CA LEU A 43 23.24 16.47 -0.23
C LEU A 43 22.35 15.26 0.04
N GLU A 44 21.97 14.54 -1.02
CA GLU A 44 21.36 13.21 -0.95
C GLU A 44 22.36 12.31 -0.21
N HIS A 45 22.23 12.23 1.11
CA HIS A 45 22.67 11.05 1.84
C HIS A 45 21.79 9.92 1.33
N GLU A 46 22.26 9.27 0.26
CA GLU A 46 21.73 8.01 -0.24
C GLU A 46 21.44 7.13 0.98
N ILE A 47 20.19 6.74 1.18
CA ILE A 47 19.85 5.87 2.32
C ILE A 47 20.42 4.49 1.96
N VAL A 48 21.69 4.30 2.28
CA VAL A 48 22.45 3.10 1.97
C VAL A 48 21.98 1.99 2.89
N TYR A 49 21.70 0.82 2.32
CA TYR A 49 21.52 -0.42 3.07
C TYR A 49 22.63 -0.58 4.11
N VAL A 50 22.26 -0.57 5.39
CA VAL A 50 23.23 -0.80 6.48
C VAL A 50 23.39 -2.31 6.64
N LYS A 51 24.54 -2.83 6.20
CA LYS A 51 24.88 -4.23 6.38
C LYS A 51 24.99 -4.56 7.87
N HIS A 52 24.38 -5.66 8.30
CA HIS A 52 24.50 -6.15 9.68
C HIS A 52 25.96 -6.35 10.08
N THR A 53 26.28 -5.98 11.32
CA THR A 53 27.55 -6.37 11.93
C THR A 53 27.59 -7.90 12.11
N SER A 54 28.78 -8.48 12.28
CA SER A 54 28.91 -9.91 12.60
C SER A 54 28.18 -10.29 13.90
N ALA A 55 28.00 -9.34 14.83
CA ALA A 55 27.24 -9.56 16.06
C ALA A 55 25.73 -9.62 15.79
N ASP A 56 25.20 -8.69 14.99
CA ASP A 56 23.77 -8.66 14.62
C ASP A 56 23.39 -9.87 13.77
N GLU A 57 24.25 -10.24 12.81
CA GLU A 57 24.03 -11.44 12.01
C GLU A 57 23.97 -12.69 12.88
N ARG A 58 24.90 -12.86 13.83
CA ARG A 58 24.86 -13.97 14.80
C ARG A 58 23.59 -13.97 15.63
N TYR A 59 23.16 -12.80 16.12
CA TYR A 59 21.93 -12.64 16.89
C TYR A 59 20.70 -13.09 16.10
N HIS A 60 20.51 -12.57 14.88
CA HIS A 60 19.36 -12.92 14.05
C HIS A 60 19.39 -14.39 13.60
N ARG A 61 20.56 -14.95 13.28
CA ARG A 61 20.70 -16.37 12.96
C ARG A 61 20.38 -17.28 14.15
N ALA A 62 20.72 -16.87 15.37
CA ALA A 62 20.35 -17.62 16.58
C ALA A 62 18.83 -17.70 16.75
N ILE A 63 18.10 -16.61 16.49
CA ILE A 63 16.63 -16.60 16.49
C ILE A 63 16.08 -17.56 15.42
N VAL A 64 16.60 -17.49 14.19
CA VAL A 64 16.20 -18.39 13.08
C VAL A 64 16.36 -19.86 13.49
N ASN A 65 17.49 -20.22 14.09
CA ASN A 65 17.76 -21.59 14.54
C ASN A 65 16.81 -22.01 15.67
N ASP A 66 16.56 -21.14 16.65
CA ASP A 66 15.66 -21.44 17.76
C ASP A 66 14.21 -21.66 17.29
N VAL A 67 13.73 -20.81 16.39
CA VAL A 67 12.41 -20.93 15.77
C VAL A 67 12.28 -22.24 15.00
N ASN A 68 13.24 -22.56 14.12
CA ASN A 68 13.20 -23.78 13.31
C ASN A 68 13.34 -25.07 14.15
N ARG A 69 13.89 -24.98 15.36
CA ARG A 69 13.93 -26.11 16.30
C ARG A 69 12.60 -26.32 17.03
N LYS A 70 11.87 -25.24 17.32
CA LYS A 70 10.63 -25.28 18.12
C LYS A 70 9.38 -25.58 17.31
N GLN A 71 9.39 -25.32 16.00
CA GLN A 71 8.25 -25.57 15.12
C GLN A 71 8.72 -25.98 13.72
N GLY A 72 7.83 -26.65 12.96
CA GLY A 72 8.09 -27.06 11.58
C GLY A 72 6.99 -26.70 10.58
N SER A 73 5.99 -25.90 10.97
CA SER A 73 4.90 -25.48 10.08
C SER A 73 5.31 -24.39 9.09
N TRP A 74 6.41 -23.69 9.37
CA TRP A 74 7.06 -22.75 8.45
C TRP A 74 8.57 -22.78 8.67
N LYS A 75 9.34 -22.28 7.69
CA LYS A 75 10.80 -22.24 7.76
C LYS A 75 11.29 -20.80 7.93
N ALA A 76 11.89 -20.50 9.07
CA ALA A 76 12.58 -19.24 9.29
C ALA A 76 13.88 -19.21 8.49
N VAL A 77 14.17 -18.08 7.87
CA VAL A 77 15.42 -17.81 7.15
C VAL A 77 15.95 -16.46 7.61
N TYR A 78 17.27 -16.32 7.61
CA TYR A 78 17.92 -15.06 7.94
C TYR A 78 17.45 -13.94 6.99
N ASN A 79 16.87 -12.88 7.56
CA ASN A 79 16.48 -11.70 6.83
C ASN A 79 17.57 -10.62 6.98
N LYS A 80 18.22 -10.26 5.88
CA LYS A 80 19.29 -9.26 5.83
C LYS A 80 18.84 -7.84 6.17
N TYR A 81 17.53 -7.62 6.28
CA TYR A 81 16.92 -6.35 6.66
C TYR A 81 16.46 -6.33 8.13
N ALA A 82 16.51 -7.45 8.86
CA ALA A 82 15.97 -7.51 10.21
C ALA A 82 16.64 -6.52 11.17
N SER A 83 15.87 -5.67 11.85
CA SER A 83 16.42 -4.83 12.91
C SER A 83 16.43 -5.53 14.26
N LYS A 84 17.42 -5.19 15.09
CA LYS A 84 17.40 -5.46 16.53
C LYS A 84 16.82 -4.24 17.26
N SER A 85 15.80 -4.44 18.10
CA SER A 85 15.27 -3.35 18.93
C SER A 85 16.36 -2.84 19.89
N GLN A 86 16.64 -1.53 19.87
CA GLN A 86 17.61 -0.91 20.77
C GLN A 86 16.99 -0.41 22.09
N SER A 87 15.66 -0.45 22.23
CA SER A 87 14.95 -0.08 23.46
C SER A 87 13.90 -1.12 23.87
N SER A 88 13.84 -1.43 25.16
CA SER A 88 12.82 -2.25 25.82
C SER A 88 11.59 -1.44 26.27
N GLY A 89 11.56 -0.13 26.02
CA GLY A 89 10.42 0.73 26.36
C GLY A 89 9.40 0.79 25.22
N LEU A 90 8.16 0.41 25.51
CA LEU A 90 7.01 0.78 24.69
C LEU A 90 6.90 2.33 24.67
N LEU A 91 6.82 2.93 23.49
CA LEU A 91 5.99 4.12 23.20
C LEU A 91 6.26 5.36 24.09
N SER A 92 7.51 5.83 24.23
CA SER A 92 7.80 7.14 24.83
C SER A 92 7.82 8.30 23.82
N ASP A 93 7.57 8.03 22.54
CA ASP A 93 7.55 9.05 21.51
C ASP A 93 6.19 9.80 21.50
N PRO A 94 6.17 11.15 21.52
CA PRO A 94 4.95 11.95 21.52
C PRO A 94 3.99 11.65 20.36
N GLU A 95 4.48 11.25 19.18
CA GLU A 95 3.63 10.88 18.03
C GLU A 95 2.94 9.54 18.26
N SER A 96 3.63 8.60 18.92
CA SER A 96 3.01 7.37 19.42
C SER A 96 1.94 7.63 20.50
N GLN A 97 1.99 8.75 21.21
CA GLN A 97 0.91 9.17 22.12
C GLN A 97 -0.29 9.78 21.38
N LYS A 98 -0.11 10.42 20.21
CA LYS A 98 -1.23 10.87 19.35
C LYS A 98 -2.07 9.69 18.85
N VAL A 99 -1.44 8.55 18.63
CA VAL A 99 -2.12 7.29 18.30
C VAL A 99 -3.07 6.85 19.43
N PHE A 100 -2.76 7.11 20.71
CA PHE A 100 -3.70 6.92 21.83
C PHE A 100 -4.81 8.00 21.89
N TYR A 101 -4.55 9.21 21.42
CA TYR A 101 -5.57 10.26 21.31
C TYR A 101 -6.66 9.89 20.29
N ILE A 102 -6.29 9.31 19.15
CA ILE A 102 -7.25 8.76 18.17
C ILE A 102 -8.13 7.70 18.83
N ARG A 103 -7.56 6.78 19.64
CA ARG A 103 -8.33 5.78 20.40
C ARG A 103 -9.40 6.42 21.28
N ASN A 104 -9.11 7.56 21.90
CA ASN A 104 -10.08 8.27 22.74
C ASN A 104 -11.18 8.97 21.93
N ILE A 105 -10.87 9.48 20.73
CA ILE A 105 -11.88 10.05 19.80
C ILE A 105 -12.89 8.97 19.35
N VAL A 106 -12.41 7.76 19.06
CA VAL A 106 -13.28 6.63 18.68
C VAL A 106 -14.31 6.30 19.76
N THR A 107 -13.94 6.49 21.03
CA THR A 107 -14.69 5.94 22.16
C THR A 107 -15.63 6.94 22.83
N ASN A 108 -15.56 8.25 22.55
CA ASN A 108 -16.19 9.27 23.40
C ASN A 108 -17.41 10.02 22.84
N GLU A 109 -17.99 9.64 21.71
CA GLU A 109 -19.28 10.20 21.27
C GLU A 109 -20.15 9.14 20.55
N ASN A 110 -21.40 9.02 20.99
CA ASN A 110 -22.35 8.03 20.47
C ASN A 110 -22.76 8.28 19.01
N SER A 111 -22.71 9.54 18.53
CA SER A 111 -22.97 9.92 17.14
C SER A 111 -21.85 9.44 16.20
N THR A 112 -20.59 9.70 16.56
CA THR A 112 -19.41 9.37 15.75
C THR A 112 -19.21 7.87 15.60
N PHE A 113 -19.47 7.09 16.63
CA PHE A 113 -19.37 5.63 16.53
C PHE A 113 -20.39 5.04 15.55
N SER A 114 -21.64 5.53 15.58
CA SER A 114 -22.69 5.07 14.66
C SER A 114 -22.41 5.47 13.21
N GLU A 115 -21.89 6.67 12.96
CA GLU A 115 -21.49 7.12 11.62
C GLU A 115 -20.32 6.31 11.06
N LEU A 116 -19.39 5.91 11.93
CA LEU A 116 -18.21 5.19 11.51
C LEU A 116 -18.41 3.68 11.39
N MET A 117 -19.30 3.10 12.20
CA MET A 117 -19.56 1.66 12.27
C MET A 117 -20.94 1.26 11.74
N GLY A 118 -21.76 2.20 11.26
CA GLY A 118 -23.11 1.93 10.76
C GLY A 118 -23.13 0.90 9.63
N ASP A 119 -22.32 1.15 8.59
CA ASP A 119 -22.09 0.23 7.47
C ASP A 119 -21.61 -1.15 7.95
N THR A 120 -20.75 -1.16 8.97
CA THR A 120 -20.27 -2.40 9.60
C THR A 120 -21.41 -3.23 10.19
N ILE A 121 -22.28 -2.59 10.98
CA ILE A 121 -23.41 -3.27 11.63
C ILE A 121 -24.36 -3.83 10.57
N LEU A 122 -24.67 -3.04 9.54
CA LEU A 122 -25.54 -3.47 8.45
C LEU A 122 -24.95 -4.65 7.68
N GLN A 123 -23.68 -4.58 7.33
CA GLN A 123 -23.01 -5.63 6.58
C GLN A 123 -22.89 -6.92 7.41
N GLN A 124 -22.57 -6.84 8.70
CA GLN A 124 -22.53 -8.01 9.57
C GLN A 124 -23.90 -8.69 9.68
N LYS A 125 -24.99 -7.92 9.79
CA LYS A 125 -26.35 -8.46 9.79
C LYS A 125 -26.69 -9.16 8.47
N LYS A 126 -26.20 -8.64 7.33
CA LYS A 126 -26.36 -9.27 6.01
C LYS A 126 -25.59 -10.58 5.94
N LEU A 127 -24.31 -10.57 6.28
CA LEU A 127 -23.44 -11.75 6.27
C LEU A 127 -23.96 -12.85 7.22
N ALA A 128 -24.47 -12.50 8.39
CA ALA A 128 -25.01 -13.46 9.34
C ALA A 128 -26.26 -14.23 8.84
N LYS A 129 -26.94 -13.70 7.81
CA LYS A 129 -28.12 -14.33 7.19
C LYS A 129 -27.77 -15.11 5.92
N MET A 130 -26.52 -15.05 5.46
CA MET A 130 -26.10 -15.72 4.25
C MET A 130 -25.78 -17.19 4.55
N ASP A 131 -26.45 -18.09 3.83
CA ASP A 131 -26.10 -19.51 3.77
C ASP A 131 -25.24 -19.73 2.52
N ILE A 132 -23.92 -19.82 2.72
CA ILE A 132 -22.94 -19.93 1.64
C ILE A 132 -22.00 -21.08 1.96
N ASP A 133 -21.87 -22.01 1.02
CA ASP A 133 -20.82 -23.02 1.05
C ASP A 133 -19.49 -22.41 0.59
N LEU A 134 -18.51 -22.38 1.49
CA LEU A 134 -17.21 -21.75 1.23
C LEU A 134 -16.23 -22.78 0.68
N PRO A 135 -15.41 -22.41 -0.33
CA PRO A 135 -14.41 -23.32 -0.85
C PRO A 135 -13.34 -23.59 0.21
N LYS A 136 -12.85 -24.83 0.27
CA LYS A 136 -11.77 -25.23 1.18
C LYS A 136 -10.46 -24.49 0.92
N ARG A 137 -10.26 -24.01 -0.31
CA ARG A 137 -9.10 -23.21 -0.74
C ARG A 137 -9.60 -22.05 -1.59
N PHE A 138 -9.08 -20.87 -1.33
CA PHE A 138 -9.39 -19.67 -2.09
C PHE A 138 -8.11 -18.87 -2.32
N ASP A 139 -7.91 -18.43 -3.56
CA ASP A 139 -6.85 -17.51 -3.94
C ASP A 139 -7.46 -16.42 -4.83
N ALA A 140 -7.37 -15.16 -4.39
CA ALA A 140 -7.94 -14.03 -5.12
C ALA A 140 -7.30 -13.88 -6.52
N ARG A 141 -6.03 -14.26 -6.66
CA ARG A 141 -5.27 -14.21 -7.92
C ARG A 141 -5.76 -15.25 -8.93
N GLU A 142 -6.21 -16.41 -8.43
CA GLU A 142 -6.84 -17.44 -9.28
C GLU A 142 -8.27 -17.03 -9.66
N LYS A 143 -8.99 -16.38 -8.74
CA LYS A 143 -10.40 -15.99 -8.95
C LYS A 143 -10.55 -14.77 -9.87
N TRP A 144 -9.65 -13.80 -9.76
CA TRP A 144 -9.66 -12.55 -10.53
C TRP A 144 -8.30 -12.31 -11.22
N PRO A 145 -7.92 -13.19 -12.18
CA PRO A 145 -6.59 -13.16 -12.79
C PRO A 145 -6.35 -11.94 -13.70
N PHE A 146 -7.42 -11.23 -14.09
CA PHE A 146 -7.34 -10.04 -14.93
C PHE A 146 -7.28 -8.73 -14.13
N CYS A 147 -7.33 -8.80 -12.80
CA CYS A 147 -7.17 -7.64 -11.94
C CYS A 147 -5.70 -7.49 -11.54
N GLU A 148 -4.94 -6.68 -12.28
CA GLU A 148 -3.48 -6.59 -12.07
C GLU A 148 -3.10 -6.21 -10.63
N SER A 149 -3.94 -5.42 -9.97
CA SER A 149 -3.72 -5.01 -8.58
C SER A 149 -3.62 -6.18 -7.60
N VAL A 150 -4.35 -7.29 -7.80
CA VAL A 150 -4.31 -8.44 -6.86
C VAL A 150 -2.97 -9.18 -6.93
N HIS A 151 -2.19 -8.95 -7.98
CA HIS A 151 -0.86 -9.52 -8.19
C HIS A 151 0.27 -8.60 -7.75
N ARG A 152 -0.03 -7.32 -7.47
CA ARG A 152 0.97 -6.28 -7.22
C ARG A 152 1.35 -6.21 -5.74
N VAL A 153 2.66 -6.23 -5.47
CA VAL A 153 3.21 -6.05 -4.11
C VAL A 153 3.87 -4.68 -4.02
N MET A 154 3.38 -3.85 -3.10
CA MET A 154 3.90 -2.50 -2.85
C MET A 154 4.96 -2.50 -1.75
N ASN A 155 5.95 -1.60 -1.88
CA ASN A 155 6.97 -1.37 -0.86
C ASN A 155 6.70 -0.03 -0.16
N GLN A 156 6.41 -0.07 1.14
CA GLN A 156 6.15 1.14 1.93
C GLN A 156 7.41 2.00 2.18
N GLY A 157 8.60 1.46 1.91
CA GLY A 157 9.87 2.12 2.13
C GLY A 157 10.07 2.50 3.61
N GLY A 158 10.72 3.63 3.84
CA GLY A 158 11.04 4.17 5.16
C GLY A 158 9.92 4.98 5.79
N CYS A 159 8.68 4.58 5.59
CA CYS A 159 7.51 5.27 6.13
C CYS A 159 6.62 4.24 6.84
N GLY A 160 6.11 4.55 8.03
CA GLY A 160 5.17 3.72 8.79
C GLY A 160 3.75 3.70 8.20
N SER A 161 3.64 3.70 6.88
CA SER A 161 2.41 3.83 6.09
C SER A 161 1.77 2.50 5.70
N CYS A 162 2.08 1.41 6.39
CA CYS A 162 1.51 0.09 6.08
C CYS A 162 -0.02 0.11 6.01
N TYR A 163 -0.68 0.92 6.86
CA TYR A 163 -2.12 1.11 6.84
C TYR A 163 -2.62 1.72 5.52
N ALA A 164 -1.91 2.71 4.97
CA ALA A 164 -2.27 3.39 3.73
C ALA A 164 -1.94 2.54 2.51
N VAL A 165 -0.77 1.90 2.50
CA VAL A 165 -0.36 0.98 1.42
C VAL A 165 -1.31 -0.21 1.33
N ALA A 166 -1.68 -0.81 2.45
CA ALA A 166 -2.63 -1.92 2.47
C ALA A 166 -4.05 -1.48 2.07
N ALA A 167 -4.52 -0.32 2.55
CA ALA A 167 -5.82 0.21 2.17
C ALA A 167 -5.89 0.50 0.67
N ALA A 168 -4.90 1.21 0.12
CA ALA A 168 -4.82 1.51 -1.30
C ALA A 168 -4.81 0.24 -2.18
N ALA A 169 -4.06 -0.80 -1.77
CA ALA A 169 -4.06 -2.08 -2.47
C ALA A 169 -5.46 -2.72 -2.49
N VAL A 170 -6.09 -2.85 -1.31
CA VAL A 170 -7.45 -3.41 -1.20
C VAL A 170 -8.49 -2.61 -2.00
N ILE A 171 -8.37 -1.28 -2.02
CA ILE A 171 -9.27 -0.41 -2.78
C ILE A 171 -9.09 -0.67 -4.28
N SER A 172 -7.84 -0.70 -4.77
CA SER A 172 -7.52 -0.98 -6.18
C SER A 172 -8.12 -2.33 -6.62
N ASP A 173 -7.91 -3.38 -5.81
CA ASP A 173 -8.47 -4.71 -6.04
C ASP A 173 -9.98 -4.67 -6.16
N ARG A 174 -10.64 -3.92 -5.29
CA ARG A 174 -12.10 -3.85 -5.25
C ARG A 174 -12.71 -3.05 -6.36
N ILE A 175 -12.04 -1.99 -6.83
CA ILE A 175 -12.46 -1.27 -8.05
C ILE A 175 -12.46 -2.25 -9.22
N CYS A 176 -11.37 -3.00 -9.39
CA CYS A 176 -11.28 -3.98 -10.45
C CYS A 176 -12.31 -5.11 -10.32
N ILE A 177 -12.42 -5.71 -9.15
CA ILE A 177 -13.33 -6.84 -8.92
C ILE A 177 -14.79 -6.43 -9.13
N SER A 178 -15.20 -5.26 -8.61
CA SER A 178 -16.59 -4.80 -8.72
C SER A 178 -16.96 -4.39 -10.14
N SER A 179 -16.02 -3.82 -10.89
CA SER A 179 -16.20 -3.44 -12.29
C SER A 179 -16.00 -4.60 -13.27
N ASN A 180 -15.83 -5.84 -12.79
CA ASN A 180 -15.49 -7.02 -13.60
C ASN A 180 -14.26 -6.79 -14.52
N GLY A 181 -13.24 -6.10 -14.01
CA GLY A 181 -11.99 -5.83 -14.73
C GLY A 181 -12.00 -4.62 -15.64
N ILE A 182 -13.10 -3.87 -15.73
CA ILE A 182 -13.23 -2.69 -16.59
C ILE A 182 -12.41 -1.52 -16.04
N GLU A 183 -12.52 -1.25 -14.74
CA GLU A 183 -11.77 -0.18 -14.08
C GLU A 183 -10.60 -0.77 -13.28
N GLN A 184 -9.37 -0.35 -13.57
CA GLN A 184 -8.17 -0.88 -12.89
C GLN A 184 -7.20 0.23 -12.42
N PRO A 185 -7.67 1.25 -11.66
CA PRO A 185 -6.76 2.23 -11.09
C PRO A 185 -5.93 1.59 -9.97
N PHE A 186 -4.64 1.90 -9.95
CA PHE A 186 -3.85 1.78 -8.72
C PHE A 186 -4.15 3.00 -7.87
N ILE A 187 -4.58 2.81 -6.63
CA ILE A 187 -4.97 3.90 -5.73
C ILE A 187 -3.76 4.46 -5.00
N SER A 188 -3.70 5.78 -4.86
CA SER A 188 -2.56 6.46 -4.28
C SER A 188 -2.49 6.28 -2.76
N ALA A 189 -1.54 5.45 -2.31
CA ALA A 189 -1.14 5.45 -0.91
C ALA A 189 -0.56 6.81 -0.47
N GLN A 190 0.08 7.54 -1.39
CA GLN A 190 0.67 8.86 -1.12
C GLN A 190 -0.38 9.91 -0.79
N ASP A 191 -1.51 9.88 -1.50
CA ASP A 191 -2.62 10.79 -1.25
C ASP A 191 -3.24 10.52 0.13
N LEU A 192 -3.43 9.25 0.50
CA LEU A 192 -3.87 8.87 1.86
C LEU A 192 -2.92 9.37 2.95
N ILE A 193 -1.61 9.20 2.76
CA ILE A 193 -0.60 9.59 3.76
C ILE A 193 -0.57 11.10 3.95
N SER A 194 -0.65 11.86 2.85
CA SER A 194 -0.47 13.31 2.87
C SER A 194 -1.76 14.08 3.15
N CYS A 195 -2.91 13.61 2.66
CA CYS A 195 -4.18 14.34 2.65
C CYS A 195 -5.24 13.83 3.63
N CYS A 196 -5.05 12.69 4.29
CA CYS A 196 -5.90 12.29 5.41
C CYS A 196 -5.32 12.79 6.75
N PRO A 197 -5.80 13.93 7.30
CA PRO A 197 -5.18 14.58 8.46
C PRO A 197 -5.16 13.69 9.71
N ASN A 198 -6.16 12.82 9.87
CA ASN A 198 -6.33 11.99 11.05
C ASN A 198 -5.95 10.51 10.82
N CYS A 199 -5.39 10.15 9.66
CA CYS A 199 -5.03 8.77 9.35
C CYS A 199 -3.65 8.35 9.84
N GLY A 200 -2.77 9.29 10.25
CA GLY A 200 -1.50 8.97 10.92
C GLY A 200 -0.22 9.15 10.10
N GLY A 201 -0.28 9.58 8.84
CA GLY A 201 0.90 9.89 8.02
C GLY A 201 1.93 8.74 8.00
N CYS A 202 3.22 9.05 8.15
CA CYS A 202 4.29 8.04 8.31
C CYS A 202 4.48 7.53 9.74
N HIS A 203 3.76 8.06 10.72
CA HIS A 203 3.82 7.62 12.12
C HIS A 203 2.95 6.38 12.39
N GLY A 204 2.12 6.02 11.41
CA GLY A 204 1.18 4.91 11.51
C GLY A 204 -0.09 5.26 12.26
N THR A 205 -0.98 4.28 12.39
CA THR A 205 -2.29 4.44 13.05
C THR A 205 -2.67 3.19 13.81
N VAL A 206 -3.45 3.37 14.88
CA VAL A 206 -4.13 2.26 15.57
C VAL A 206 -5.38 1.80 14.86
N TRP A 207 -5.88 2.56 13.88
CA TRP A 207 -7.17 2.28 13.28
C TRP A 207 -7.17 2.36 11.76
N ALA A 208 -6.99 1.20 11.12
CA ALA A 208 -6.96 1.08 9.66
C ALA A 208 -8.26 1.52 8.97
N LEU A 209 -9.42 1.48 9.65
CA LEU A 209 -10.71 1.89 9.08
C LEU A 209 -10.73 3.38 8.73
N LEU A 210 -9.89 4.22 9.35
CA LEU A 210 -9.81 5.64 9.03
C LEU A 210 -9.48 5.89 7.55
N SER A 211 -8.62 5.08 6.94
CA SER A 211 -8.30 5.21 5.51
C SER A 211 -9.48 4.88 4.62
N PHE A 212 -10.30 3.90 4.99
CA PHE A 212 -11.50 3.55 4.25
C PHE A 212 -12.61 4.58 4.45
N ASN A 213 -12.77 5.14 5.66
CA ASN A 213 -13.70 6.25 5.86
C ASN A 213 -13.30 7.48 5.04
N TYR A 214 -12.01 7.82 5.04
CA TYR A 214 -11.50 8.91 4.20
C TYR A 214 -11.82 8.66 2.72
N TRP A 215 -11.61 7.44 2.25
CA TRP A 215 -11.97 7.05 0.90
C TRP A 215 -13.46 7.20 0.56
N ARG A 216 -14.37 6.84 1.47
CA ARG A 216 -15.81 7.07 1.30
C ARG A 216 -16.13 8.58 1.27
N ASP A 217 -15.62 9.31 2.26
CA ASP A 217 -16.05 10.67 2.55
C ASP A 217 -15.37 11.72 1.66
N HIS A 218 -14.15 11.46 1.20
CA HIS A 218 -13.31 12.40 0.44
C HIS A 218 -12.84 11.85 -0.91
N GLY A 219 -12.80 10.53 -1.07
CA GLY A 219 -12.19 9.90 -2.24
C GLY A 219 -10.66 9.90 -2.16
N ILE A 220 -10.04 9.13 -3.04
CA ILE A 220 -8.59 9.05 -3.18
C ILE A 220 -8.26 9.00 -4.66
N VAL A 221 -7.24 9.73 -5.08
CA VAL A 221 -6.77 9.72 -6.47
C VAL A 221 -5.96 8.46 -6.80
N SER A 222 -5.74 8.19 -8.09
CA SER A 222 -4.85 7.12 -8.53
C SER A 222 -3.37 7.44 -8.24
N GLY A 223 -2.54 6.42 -8.12
CA GLY A 223 -1.12 6.54 -7.82
C GLY A 223 -0.42 5.19 -7.64
N GLY A 224 0.60 4.92 -8.45
CA GLY A 224 1.38 3.69 -8.40
C GLY A 224 2.59 3.73 -7.46
N ALA A 225 3.52 2.81 -7.69
CA ALA A 225 4.76 2.70 -6.93
C ALA A 225 5.70 3.89 -7.15
N TYR A 226 6.71 4.00 -6.29
CA TYR A 226 7.76 4.99 -6.46
C TYR A 226 8.44 4.86 -7.83
N GLY A 227 8.55 5.97 -8.55
CA GLY A 227 9.19 6.04 -9.86
C GLY A 227 8.42 5.34 -10.99
N SER A 228 7.18 4.89 -10.77
CA SER A 228 6.39 4.27 -11.84
C SER A 228 5.69 5.29 -12.75
N PHE A 229 5.53 6.53 -12.28
CA PHE A 229 4.76 7.58 -12.95
C PHE A 229 3.32 7.17 -13.28
N GLU A 230 2.78 6.16 -12.61
CA GLU A 230 1.40 5.70 -12.81
C GLU A 230 0.42 6.51 -11.94
N GLY A 231 -0.65 7.00 -12.54
CA GLY A 231 -1.75 7.67 -11.85
C GLY A 231 -1.47 9.15 -11.50
N CYS A 232 -2.39 9.75 -10.75
CA CYS A 232 -2.31 11.15 -10.34
C CYS A 232 -1.15 11.42 -9.37
N LYS A 233 -0.98 10.58 -8.35
CA LYS A 233 0.02 10.76 -7.28
C LYS A 233 0.78 9.46 -6.98
N PRO A 234 1.86 9.16 -7.72
CA PRO A 234 2.73 8.04 -7.40
C PRO A 234 3.34 8.15 -6.00
N TYR A 235 3.76 7.01 -5.45
CA TYR A 235 4.35 6.94 -4.12
C TYR A 235 5.67 7.72 -4.03
N ALA A 236 5.83 8.60 -3.03
CA ALA A 236 7.02 9.44 -2.93
C ALA A 236 8.21 8.76 -2.23
N GLN A 237 7.96 7.70 -1.46
CA GLN A 237 9.02 7.03 -0.70
C GLN A 237 9.82 6.05 -1.56
N LYS A 238 11.14 6.28 -1.63
CA LYS A 238 12.08 5.36 -2.28
C LYS A 238 12.06 4.00 -1.57
N PRO A 239 12.08 2.88 -2.32
CA PRO A 239 12.15 1.53 -1.75
C PRO A 239 13.58 1.12 -1.34
N ASN A 240 14.46 2.09 -1.05
CA ASN A 240 15.89 1.87 -0.88
C ASN A 240 16.30 1.55 0.57
N CYS A 241 15.47 1.90 1.54
CA CYS A 241 15.76 1.58 2.93
C CYS A 241 15.03 0.29 3.30
N GLY A 242 15.82 -0.76 3.60
CA GLY A 242 15.29 -2.03 4.08
C GLY A 242 14.52 -1.85 5.39
N SER A 243 13.57 -2.75 5.68
CA SER A 243 12.67 -2.59 6.82
C SER A 243 13.25 -3.15 8.13
N PRO A 244 13.22 -2.39 9.26
CA PRO A 244 12.84 -0.98 9.38
C PRO A 244 14.06 -0.05 9.26
N CYS A 245 13.84 1.07 8.56
CA CYS A 245 14.78 2.19 8.51
C CYS A 245 14.88 2.79 9.93
N SER A 246 15.95 3.51 10.28
CA SER A 246 16.05 4.09 11.64
C SER A 246 14.95 5.13 11.85
N ILE A 247 14.26 5.12 13.00
CA ILE A 247 13.26 6.12 13.43
C ILE A 247 13.79 7.57 13.24
N ASP A 248 15.09 7.79 13.37
CA ASP A 248 15.73 9.10 13.17
C ASP A 248 15.65 9.62 11.73
N ILE A 249 15.44 8.72 10.75
CA ILE A 249 15.20 9.06 9.34
C ILE A 249 13.76 9.58 9.15
N TYR A 250 12.83 9.17 10.02
CA TYR A 250 11.40 9.53 9.97
C TYR A 250 11.14 10.88 10.64
N SER A 251 11.72 11.13 11.83
CA SER A 251 11.34 12.28 12.67
C SER A 251 11.92 13.62 12.21
N LYS A 252 13.03 13.61 11.45
CA LYS A 252 13.72 14.83 11.00
C LYS A 252 13.24 15.35 9.65
N LYS A 253 12.35 14.63 8.99
CA LYS A 253 12.02 14.82 7.58
C LYS A 253 10.52 14.96 7.43
N ASP A 254 10.01 16.11 7.88
CA ASP A 254 8.85 16.78 7.27
C ASP A 254 9.22 17.12 5.82
N HIS A 255 9.34 16.09 5.00
CA HIS A 255 9.60 16.27 3.59
C HIS A 255 8.39 16.95 2.97
N ASP A 256 8.64 17.89 2.06
CA ASP A 256 7.61 18.62 1.33
C ASP A 256 6.58 17.69 0.63
N HIS A 257 7.01 16.49 0.23
CA HIS A 257 6.16 15.45 -0.34
C HIS A 257 5.17 14.80 0.66
N MET A 258 5.30 15.03 1.96
CA MET A 258 4.32 14.63 2.98
C MET A 258 3.18 15.65 3.15
N LYS A 259 3.32 16.87 2.63
CA LYS A 259 2.24 17.87 2.68
C LYS A 259 1.12 17.49 1.72
N CYS A 260 -0.13 17.66 2.17
CA CYS A 260 -1.26 17.52 1.26
C CYS A 260 -1.21 18.60 0.18
N ARG A 261 -0.96 18.18 -1.06
CA ARG A 261 -1.11 19.02 -2.25
C ARG A 261 -2.19 18.40 -3.13
N ARG A 262 -3.33 19.04 -3.34
CA ARG A 262 -4.41 18.52 -4.20
C ARG A 262 -4.09 18.76 -5.68
N GLN A 263 -3.02 18.13 -6.14
CA GLN A 263 -2.48 18.28 -7.48
C GLN A 263 -1.91 16.93 -7.93
N CYS A 264 -2.13 16.59 -9.19
CA CYS A 264 -1.50 15.44 -9.84
C CYS A 264 -0.09 15.78 -10.30
N GLN A 265 0.73 14.75 -10.53
CA GLN A 265 2.00 14.90 -11.21
C GLN A 265 1.82 15.50 -12.61
N ASN A 266 2.86 16.17 -13.10
CA ASN A 266 2.89 16.71 -14.45
C ASN A 266 2.63 15.59 -15.48
N HIS A 267 2.00 15.96 -16.60
CA HIS A 267 1.67 15.04 -17.69
C HIS A 267 0.67 13.92 -17.36
N PHE A 268 0.01 13.97 -16.19
CA PHE A 268 -1.19 13.18 -15.95
C PHE A 268 -2.41 13.85 -16.61
N ASN A 269 -3.26 13.05 -17.27
CA ASN A 269 -4.30 13.54 -18.17
C ASN A 269 -5.57 14.07 -17.49
N LYS A 270 -5.62 14.05 -16.15
CA LYS A 270 -6.77 14.53 -15.38
C LYS A 270 -6.30 15.47 -14.29
N GLU A 271 -7.20 16.36 -13.88
CA GLU A 271 -7.01 17.13 -12.65
C GLU A 271 -7.22 16.24 -11.42
N TYR A 272 -6.76 16.71 -10.26
CA TYR A 272 -6.84 15.96 -9.00
C TYR A 272 -8.28 15.60 -8.64
N ASP A 273 -9.21 16.55 -8.77
CA ASP A 273 -10.61 16.33 -8.40
C ASP A 273 -11.34 15.36 -9.36
N ASP A 274 -10.92 15.32 -10.63
CA ASP A 274 -11.47 14.43 -11.66
C ASP A 274 -10.99 12.97 -11.55
N ASP A 275 -9.94 12.73 -10.75
CA ASP A 275 -9.38 11.41 -10.53
C ASP A 275 -9.74 10.82 -9.16
N LEU A 276 -10.62 11.48 -8.40
CA LEU A 276 -11.08 10.98 -7.10
C LEU A 276 -11.97 9.74 -7.25
N HIS A 277 -11.49 8.60 -6.72
CA HIS A 277 -12.28 7.38 -6.60
C HIS A 277 -12.90 7.29 -5.20
N ARG A 278 -14.21 7.06 -5.10
CA ARG A 278 -14.98 7.08 -3.84
C ARG A 278 -15.73 5.78 -3.60
N ALA A 279 -15.69 5.29 -2.37
CA ALA A 279 -16.52 4.16 -1.94
C ALA A 279 -17.97 4.59 -1.74
N LYS A 280 -18.89 3.64 -1.97
CA LYS A 280 -20.29 3.79 -1.55
C LYS A 280 -20.49 3.47 -0.08
N SER A 281 -19.80 2.44 0.43
CA SER A 281 -19.87 2.03 1.84
C SER A 281 -18.57 1.38 2.30
N VAL A 282 -18.28 1.47 3.59
CA VAL A 282 -17.05 0.92 4.19
C VAL A 282 -17.33 0.22 5.51
N TYR A 283 -16.79 -0.99 5.68
CA TYR A 283 -17.14 -1.80 6.84
C TYR A 283 -15.97 -2.61 7.41
N TRP A 284 -16.10 -2.94 8.69
CA TRP A 284 -15.21 -3.85 9.38
C TRP A 284 -15.81 -5.26 9.39
N VAL A 285 -15.12 -6.23 8.82
CA VAL A 285 -15.51 -7.63 8.97
C VAL A 285 -14.97 -8.19 10.28
N LYS A 286 -15.88 -8.47 11.23
CA LYS A 286 -15.53 -9.16 12.46
C LYS A 286 -15.71 -10.67 12.25
N VAL A 287 -14.61 -11.42 12.29
CA VAL A 287 -14.67 -12.88 12.29
C VAL A 287 -14.88 -13.35 13.73
N ASN A 288 -16.13 -13.65 14.10
CA ASN A 288 -16.42 -14.30 15.37
C ASN A 288 -16.07 -15.80 15.25
N LYS A 289 -15.62 -16.43 16.36
CA LYS A 289 -15.55 -17.89 16.46
C LYS A 289 -16.95 -18.46 16.22
N VAL A 290 -17.16 -19.13 15.09
CA VAL A 290 -18.37 -19.91 14.84
C VAL A 290 -17.99 -21.37 15.04
N THR A 291 -18.44 -21.98 16.13
CA THR A 291 -18.35 -23.43 16.33
C THR A 291 -19.57 -24.05 15.65
N VAL A 292 -19.38 -24.76 14.54
CA VAL A 292 -20.42 -25.58 13.89
C VAL A 292 -19.87 -26.99 13.72
N GLY A 293 -20.23 -27.89 14.64
CA GLY A 293 -19.88 -29.31 14.56
C GLY A 293 -18.37 -29.64 14.54
N ASN A 294 -18.06 -30.94 14.39
CA ASN A 294 -16.70 -31.53 14.48
C ASN A 294 -15.81 -31.28 13.24
N MET A 295 -15.91 -30.13 12.57
CA MET A 295 -14.96 -29.76 11.51
C MET A 295 -14.41 -28.36 11.75
N ASP A 296 -13.20 -28.32 12.30
CA ASP A 296 -12.35 -27.14 12.40
C ASP A 296 -12.00 -26.62 10.99
N MET A 297 -12.70 -25.59 10.53
CA MET A 297 -12.20 -24.71 9.46
C MET A 297 -12.31 -23.24 9.85
N LEU A 298 -11.23 -22.50 9.53
CA LEU A 298 -10.96 -21.07 9.73
C LEU A 298 -10.58 -20.64 11.16
N LYS A 299 -9.40 -21.09 11.59
CA LYS A 299 -8.55 -20.34 12.53
C LYS A 299 -7.68 -19.34 11.76
N ALA A 300 -8.13 -18.09 11.68
CA ALA A 300 -7.25 -16.93 11.52
C ALA A 300 -8.00 -15.70 12.03
N ALA A 301 -7.50 -15.09 13.12
CA ALA A 301 -7.94 -13.76 13.53
C ALA A 301 -7.35 -12.75 12.54
N LEU A 302 -8.08 -12.46 11.47
CA LEU A 302 -7.75 -11.40 10.53
C LEU A 302 -8.67 -10.22 10.84
N ASN A 303 -8.13 -9.21 11.51
CA ASN A 303 -8.77 -7.91 11.66
C ASN A 303 -8.65 -7.16 10.34
N VAL A 304 -9.48 -7.51 9.35
CA VAL A 304 -9.42 -6.91 8.01
C VAL A 304 -10.59 -5.95 7.85
N THR A 305 -10.25 -4.72 7.48
CA THR A 305 -11.22 -3.71 7.06
C THR A 305 -11.39 -3.77 5.55
N ILE A 306 -12.62 -3.62 5.08
CA ILE A 306 -13.02 -3.86 3.71
C ILE A 306 -14.06 -2.81 3.31
N GLY A 307 -13.87 -2.06 2.22
CA GLY A 307 -14.97 -1.26 1.63
C GLY A 307 -15.56 -1.88 0.38
N ASN A 308 -16.65 -1.34 -0.16
CA ASN A 308 -17.34 -1.92 -1.31
C ASN A 308 -17.80 -0.85 -2.32
N PHE A 309 -17.87 -1.28 -3.58
CA PHE A 309 -18.53 -0.56 -4.68
C PHE A 309 -19.78 -1.36 -5.08
N ASP A 310 -20.82 -0.65 -5.50
CA ASP A 310 -21.98 -1.22 -6.17
C ASP A 310 -22.05 -0.66 -7.60
#